data_AF-A0A850BQJ4-F1
#
_entry.id   AF-A0A850BQJ4-F1
#
_cell.length_a   1.000
_cell.length_b   1.000
_cell.length_c   1.000
_cell.angle_alpha   90.00
_cell.angle_beta   90.00
_cell.angle_gamma   90.00
#
_symmetry.space_group_name_H-M   'P 1'
#
loop_
_entity.id
_entity.type
_entity.pdbx_description
1 polymer ?
#
loop_
_entity_poly.entity_id
_entity_poly.type
_entity_poly.pdbx_seq_one_letter_code
_entity_poly.pdbx_strand_id
1 'polypeptide(L)'
;MRKYLPALFVAVGLLVLMAACQPATPAEPQTVQVEVTRVVEVTKEVPVEKIVEVTPAPAWEIANQNLATSLHHTTQGMRYYYQKEQGGFETLTGVSYEDLGCKNCHVPVENGQAKCDTCHITEAVDAPPQFKCTGCHGRQNFEIVAKRPDGTKGINDVHYAKGMQCINCHSDEAVHGDGMAYNSLLESPAASKCTDCHQTTEKKEWADMQAHQVHAENMDCAACHVQQVNSCFNCHFDTEVNEKFKIEYRKYYDWKFLMLNDEGKITTATIMPMVYQDDKSFAVLAPYYGHSIQRPNPETVCNDCHKNANVAAYNETGKIQISKWNEGTNSLDFATGVIPVPPDYDIAFIIDFVTRDGTAWNEQKNNWKFMETGPDMWQILFGKPLVKMPTQFP
;
A
#
# COMPACT_ATOMS: atom_id res chain seq x y z
N MET A 1 11.46 72.39 42.64
CA MET A 1 12.67 73.23 42.87
C MET A 1 13.34 72.76 44.15
N ARG A 2 14.67 72.59 44.14
CA ARG A 2 15.60 72.19 45.24
C ARG A 2 15.37 70.78 45.83
N LYS A 3 16.19 69.74 45.64
CA LYS A 3 17.64 69.51 45.41
C LYS A 3 18.54 69.65 46.66
N TYR A 4 19.15 68.50 47.03
CA TYR A 4 20.38 68.21 47.81
C TYR A 4 20.32 68.17 49.36
N LEU A 5 20.62 67.05 50.08
CA LEU A 5 21.91 66.35 50.39
C LEU A 5 22.80 67.15 51.39
N PRO A 6 23.78 66.57 52.14
CA PRO A 6 23.87 65.41 53.07
C PRO A 6 24.61 65.77 54.42
N ALA A 7 25.03 64.74 55.16
CA ALA A 7 26.24 64.65 56.02
C ALA A 7 26.05 65.10 57.48
N LEU A 8 26.82 64.66 58.50
CA LEU A 8 28.09 63.95 58.64
C LEU A 8 28.22 63.58 60.15
N PHE A 9 28.85 62.43 60.46
CA PHE A 9 29.74 62.08 61.59
C PHE A 9 29.60 62.66 63.03
N VAL A 10 30.00 61.81 64.01
CA VAL A 10 30.85 62.02 65.22
C VAL A 10 30.29 61.11 66.34
N ALA A 11 30.88 59.97 66.74
CA ALA A 11 32.21 59.68 67.30
C ALA A 11 32.42 60.15 68.76
N VAL A 12 32.41 59.16 69.67
CA VAL A 12 33.29 58.99 70.86
C VAL A 12 33.01 59.81 72.13
N GLY A 13 33.03 59.12 73.29
CA GLY A 13 33.17 59.69 74.64
C GLY A 13 32.59 58.77 75.73
N LEU A 14 33.22 57.63 76.04
CA LEU A 14 34.19 57.40 77.14
C LEU A 14 33.68 57.64 78.58
N LEU A 15 33.73 56.56 79.38
CA LEU A 15 34.14 56.44 80.80
C LEU A 15 33.51 57.40 81.84
N VAL A 16 32.97 56.98 82.98
CA VAL A 16 33.61 56.29 84.12
C VAL A 16 32.48 55.91 85.10
N LEU A 17 32.50 54.70 85.68
CA LEU A 17 32.35 54.46 87.13
C LEU A 17 32.37 52.95 87.40
N MET A 18 33.56 52.46 87.77
CA MET A 18 33.74 51.19 88.48
C MET A 18 33.75 51.47 89.99
N ALA A 19 32.83 50.83 90.70
CA ALA A 19 32.91 50.41 92.10
C ALA A 19 31.60 49.68 92.39
N ALA A 20 31.51 48.53 93.02
CA ALA A 20 32.44 47.57 93.56
C ALA A 20 31.55 46.33 93.86
N CYS A 21 32.04 45.11 93.65
CA CYS A 21 31.75 43.97 94.51
C CYS A 21 32.61 42.78 94.14
N GLN A 22 33.18 42.18 95.18
CA GLN A 22 34.19 41.14 95.23
C GLN A 22 33.67 39.76 94.75
N PRO A 23 34.59 38.80 94.51
CA PRO A 23 34.39 37.76 93.52
C PRO A 23 33.60 36.57 94.07
N ALA A 24 32.66 36.08 93.27
CA ALA A 24 32.06 34.76 93.46
C ALA A 24 33.00 33.69 92.89
N THR A 25 33.24 32.64 93.68
CA THR A 25 34.00 31.44 93.32
C THR A 25 33.48 30.83 92.01
N PRO A 26 34.34 30.43 91.05
CA PRO A 26 33.87 29.84 89.80
C PRO A 26 33.21 28.49 90.08
N ALA A 27 31.92 28.36 89.74
CA ALA A 27 31.23 27.08 89.70
C ALA A 27 31.76 26.26 88.49
N GLU A 28 31.88 24.94 88.68
CA GLU A 28 32.32 24.00 87.63
C GLU A 28 31.48 24.13 86.35
N PRO A 29 32.11 24.06 85.16
CA PRO A 29 31.39 24.13 83.89
C PRO A 29 30.51 22.89 83.72
N GLN A 30 29.19 23.08 83.87
CA GLN A 30 28.21 22.05 83.52
C GLN A 30 27.99 22.06 82.01
N THR A 31 28.37 20.98 81.34
CA THR A 31 27.95 20.70 79.95
C THR A 31 26.45 20.43 79.92
N VAL A 32 25.68 21.43 79.49
CA VAL A 32 24.26 21.26 79.17
C VAL A 32 24.15 20.78 77.73
N GLN A 33 23.57 19.60 77.51
CA GLN A 33 23.16 19.19 76.18
C GLN A 33 21.95 20.03 75.78
N VAL A 34 22.15 20.99 74.87
CA VAL A 34 21.04 21.72 74.25
C VAL A 34 20.56 20.89 73.08
N GLU A 35 19.39 20.28 73.23
CA GLU A 35 18.71 19.61 72.12
C GLU A 35 18.22 20.68 71.14
N VAL A 36 18.92 20.85 70.02
CA VAL A 36 18.52 21.79 68.96
C VAL A 36 17.50 21.07 68.08
N THR A 37 16.22 21.23 68.39
CA THR A 37 15.14 20.74 67.52
C THR A 37 14.98 21.69 66.33
N ARG A 38 15.65 21.38 65.21
CA ARG A 38 15.39 22.04 63.94
C ARG A 38 14.16 21.38 63.30
N VAL A 39 13.04 22.07 63.24
CA VAL A 39 11.91 21.66 62.40
C VAL A 39 12.29 21.92 60.94
N VAL A 40 12.43 20.85 60.16
CA VAL A 40 12.58 20.91 58.70
C VAL A 40 11.23 20.51 58.13
N GLU A 41 10.49 21.47 57.54
CA GLU A 41 9.33 21.13 56.73
C GLU A 41 9.81 20.47 55.44
N VAL A 42 9.71 19.15 55.38
CA VAL A 42 9.93 18.39 54.14
C VAL A 42 8.61 18.41 53.38
N THR A 43 8.51 19.26 52.36
CA THR A 43 7.43 19.18 51.39
C THR A 43 7.65 17.91 50.55
N LYS A 44 7.01 16.81 50.95
CA LYS A 44 7.00 15.59 50.13
C LYS A 44 5.97 15.82 49.03
N GLU A 45 6.43 16.18 47.84
CA GLU A 45 5.60 16.05 46.64
C GLU A 45 5.28 14.57 46.48
N VAL A 46 4.05 14.19 46.80
CA VAL A 46 3.51 12.88 46.45
C VAL A 46 3.05 13.01 45.00
N PRO A 47 3.67 12.33 44.02
CA PRO A 47 3.12 12.28 42.68
C PRO A 47 1.77 11.57 42.80
N VAL A 48 0.69 12.35 42.72
CA VAL A 48 -0.63 11.80 42.50
C VAL A 48 -0.66 11.46 41.01
N GLU A 49 -0.31 10.22 40.68
CA GLU A 49 -0.66 9.65 39.39
C GLU A 49 -2.18 9.64 39.30
N LYS A 50 -2.73 10.69 38.70
CA LYS A 50 -4.14 10.72 38.35
C LYS A 50 -4.28 9.77 37.17
N ILE A 51 -4.64 8.52 37.45
CA ILE A 51 -5.08 7.58 36.43
C ILE A 51 -6.37 8.19 35.85
N VAL A 52 -6.22 8.90 34.74
CA VAL A 52 -7.36 9.29 33.91
C VAL A 52 -7.70 8.04 33.12
N GLU A 53 -8.78 7.35 33.50
CA GLU A 53 -9.40 6.38 32.60
C GLU A 53 -9.91 7.15 31.39
N VAL A 54 -9.10 7.17 30.32
CA VAL A 54 -9.54 7.63 29.01
C VAL A 54 -10.30 6.45 28.41
N THR A 55 -11.63 6.52 28.39
CA THR A 55 -12.40 5.60 27.57
C THR A 55 -12.00 5.84 26.12
N PRO A 56 -11.44 4.84 25.40
CA PRO A 56 -11.09 5.02 24.00
C PRO A 56 -12.34 5.39 23.21
N ALA A 57 -12.18 6.25 22.21
CA ALA A 57 -13.27 6.63 21.34
C ALA A 57 -13.91 5.35 20.74
N PRO A 58 -15.24 5.29 20.59
CA PRO A 58 -15.89 4.17 19.92
C PRO A 58 -15.28 3.92 18.54
N ALA A 59 -15.18 2.65 18.13
CA ALA A 59 -14.55 2.27 16.85
C ALA A 59 -15.14 3.01 15.63
N TRP A 60 -16.44 3.30 15.64
CA TRP A 60 -17.10 4.06 14.56
C TRP A 60 -16.64 5.52 14.50
N GLU A 61 -16.26 6.13 15.62
CA GLU A 61 -15.75 7.50 15.67
C GLU A 61 -14.33 7.54 15.09
N ILE A 62 -13.48 6.57 15.44
CA ILE A 62 -12.15 6.40 14.86
C ILE A 62 -12.25 6.14 13.35
N ALA A 63 -13.16 5.26 12.93
CA ALA A 63 -13.38 4.98 11.52
C ALA A 63 -13.80 6.24 10.74
N ASN A 64 -14.73 7.05 11.28
CA ASN A 64 -15.13 8.31 10.68
C ASN A 64 -13.96 9.29 10.52
N GLN A 65 -13.10 9.40 11.54
CA GLN A 65 -11.93 10.28 11.51
C GLN A 65 -10.92 9.82 10.45
N ASN A 66 -10.61 8.53 10.42
CA ASN A 66 -9.59 7.98 9.54
C ASN A 66 -10.04 7.89 8.08
N LEU A 67 -11.34 7.67 7.83
CA LEU A 67 -11.84 7.49 6.47
C LEU A 67 -11.60 8.73 5.62
N ALA A 68 -11.66 9.93 6.21
CA ALA A 68 -11.42 11.19 5.51
C ALA A 68 -10.03 11.29 4.84
N THR A 69 -9.01 10.58 5.36
CA THR A 69 -7.67 10.53 4.76
C THR A 69 -7.40 9.23 3.99
N SER A 70 -8.28 8.23 4.13
CA SER A 70 -8.15 6.92 3.49
C SER A 70 -8.17 6.99 1.96
N LEU A 71 -7.63 5.94 1.33
CA LEU A 71 -7.71 5.74 -0.12
C LEU A 71 -9.15 5.52 -0.62
N HIS A 72 -10.04 4.97 0.22
CA HIS A 72 -11.45 4.75 -0.13
C HIS A 72 -12.23 6.07 -0.24
N HIS A 73 -11.88 7.09 0.54
CA HIS A 73 -12.47 8.43 0.38
C HIS A 73 -11.76 9.26 -0.68
N THR A 74 -10.43 9.25 -0.69
CA THR A 74 -9.66 10.18 -1.54
C THR A 74 -9.54 9.70 -2.98
N THR A 75 -9.62 8.39 -3.23
CA THR A 75 -9.22 7.74 -4.50
C THR A 75 -7.81 8.11 -4.97
N GLN A 76 -6.94 8.55 -4.04
CA GLN A 76 -5.65 9.15 -4.38
C GLN A 76 -4.76 8.21 -5.20
N GLY A 77 -4.85 6.89 -4.97
CA GLY A 77 -4.18 5.88 -5.78
C GLY A 77 -4.46 6.00 -7.28
N MET A 78 -5.72 6.13 -7.67
CA MET A 78 -6.09 6.25 -9.09
C MET A 78 -5.57 7.56 -9.69
N ARG A 79 -5.69 8.65 -8.92
CA ARG A 79 -5.20 9.98 -9.32
C ARG A 79 -3.69 9.99 -9.52
N TYR A 80 -2.95 9.47 -8.55
CA TYR A 80 -1.48 9.47 -8.56
C TYR A 80 -0.92 8.68 -9.75
N TYR A 81 -1.49 7.52 -10.06
CA TYR A 81 -1.07 6.74 -11.22
C TYR A 81 -1.38 7.44 -12.56
N TYR A 82 -2.53 8.11 -12.64
CA TYR A 82 -2.96 8.77 -13.88
C TYR A 82 -2.18 10.05 -14.20
N GLN A 83 -1.77 10.79 -13.16
CA GLN A 83 -1.24 12.14 -13.29
C GLN A 83 0.07 12.24 -14.07
N LYS A 84 0.16 13.27 -14.91
CA LYS A 84 1.34 13.53 -15.75
C LYS A 84 2.61 13.80 -14.93
N GLU A 85 2.47 14.32 -13.71
CA GLU A 85 3.57 14.57 -12.78
C GLU A 85 4.33 13.28 -12.44
N GLN A 86 3.68 12.12 -12.56
CA GLN A 86 4.26 10.79 -12.35
C GLN A 86 4.54 10.04 -13.66
N GLY A 87 4.56 10.76 -14.80
CA GLY A 87 4.63 10.15 -16.13
C GLY A 87 3.37 9.35 -16.48
N GLY A 88 2.25 9.60 -15.79
CA GLY A 88 1.00 8.90 -15.99
C GLY A 88 0.32 9.26 -17.30
N PHE A 89 -0.76 8.53 -17.58
CA PHE A 89 -1.45 8.57 -18.85
C PHE A 89 -2.07 9.93 -19.22
N GLU A 90 -2.27 10.82 -18.23
CA GLU A 90 -2.61 12.23 -18.47
C GLU A 90 -1.66 12.92 -19.45
N THR A 91 -0.40 12.49 -19.50
CA THR A 91 0.61 13.00 -20.44
C THR A 91 0.20 12.79 -21.91
N LEU A 92 -0.54 11.72 -22.23
CA LEU A 92 -1.04 11.44 -23.60
C LEU A 92 -2.45 11.95 -23.84
N THR A 93 -3.30 11.91 -22.80
CA THR A 93 -4.70 12.29 -22.93
C THR A 93 -4.90 13.79 -22.88
N GLY A 94 -4.11 14.51 -22.06
CA GLY A 94 -4.34 15.91 -21.71
C GLY A 94 -5.64 16.16 -20.93
N VAL A 95 -6.32 15.11 -20.46
CA VAL A 95 -7.58 15.19 -19.73
C VAL A 95 -7.28 15.19 -18.24
N SER A 96 -7.86 16.13 -17.49
CA SER A 96 -7.67 16.17 -16.03
C SER A 96 -8.34 14.96 -15.37
N TYR A 97 -7.75 14.45 -14.28
CA TYR A 97 -8.40 13.45 -13.43
C TYR A 97 -9.80 13.87 -12.98
N GLU A 98 -9.99 15.18 -12.75
CA GLU A 98 -11.28 15.74 -12.31
C GLU A 98 -12.39 15.60 -13.36
N ASP A 99 -12.06 15.36 -14.62
CA ASP A 99 -13.02 15.19 -15.72
C ASP A 99 -13.36 13.71 -16.00
N LEU A 100 -12.68 12.80 -15.30
CA LEU A 100 -12.88 11.35 -15.43
C LEU A 100 -14.00 10.84 -14.52
N GLY A 101 -14.62 9.73 -14.94
CA GLY A 101 -15.58 9.01 -14.11
C GLY A 101 -14.98 8.39 -12.85
N CYS A 102 -13.65 8.26 -12.79
CA CYS A 102 -12.89 7.65 -11.70
C CYS A 102 -13.18 8.30 -10.34
N LYS A 103 -13.41 9.61 -10.31
CA LYS A 103 -13.69 10.36 -9.07
C LYS A 103 -14.97 9.90 -8.36
N ASN A 104 -15.89 9.24 -9.06
CA ASN A 104 -17.18 8.81 -8.50
C ASN A 104 -17.09 7.50 -7.71
N CYS A 105 -15.91 6.86 -7.62
CA CYS A 105 -15.72 5.63 -6.85
C CYS A 105 -15.49 5.86 -5.34
N HIS A 106 -15.34 7.10 -4.88
CA HIS A 106 -15.08 7.40 -3.48
C HIS A 106 -16.26 7.10 -2.54
N VAL A 107 -15.94 6.77 -1.29
CA VAL A 107 -16.91 6.82 -0.19
C VAL A 107 -17.09 8.28 0.23
N PRO A 108 -18.31 8.84 0.17
CA PRO A 108 -18.54 10.22 0.57
C PRO A 108 -18.24 10.46 2.05
N VAL A 109 -17.58 11.58 2.35
CA VAL A 109 -17.43 12.12 3.70
C VAL A 109 -17.91 13.57 3.66
N GLU A 110 -19.01 13.86 4.34
CA GLU A 110 -19.65 15.18 4.34
C GLU A 110 -19.65 15.72 5.77
N ASN A 111 -19.15 16.95 5.97
CA ASN A 111 -19.03 17.58 7.29
C ASN A 111 -18.31 16.71 8.34
N GLY A 112 -17.32 15.91 7.91
CA GLY A 112 -16.57 15.00 8.78
C GLY A 112 -17.31 13.69 9.11
N GLN A 113 -18.43 13.39 8.46
CA GLN A 113 -19.18 12.15 8.64
C GLN A 113 -19.11 11.29 7.38
N ALA A 114 -18.63 10.06 7.53
CA ALA A 114 -18.60 9.10 6.44
C ALA A 114 -19.99 8.54 6.16
N LYS A 115 -20.27 8.30 4.87
CA LYS A 115 -21.48 7.61 4.43
C LYS A 115 -21.32 6.09 4.58
N CYS A 116 -21.45 5.60 5.82
CA CYS A 116 -21.19 4.20 6.20
C CYS A 116 -22.04 3.16 5.44
N ASP A 117 -23.27 3.51 5.06
CA ASP A 117 -24.20 2.65 4.30
C ASP A 117 -23.73 2.35 2.87
N THR A 118 -22.70 3.05 2.39
CA THR A 118 -21.98 2.73 1.16
C THR A 118 -21.47 1.29 1.23
N CYS A 119 -20.86 0.90 2.35
CA CYS A 119 -20.25 -0.42 2.56
C CYS A 119 -21.08 -1.32 3.49
N HIS A 120 -21.64 -0.76 4.56
CA HIS A 120 -22.39 -1.53 5.55
C HIS A 120 -23.87 -1.62 5.17
N ILE A 121 -24.54 -2.71 5.57
CA ILE A 121 -26.01 -2.85 5.39
C ILE A 121 -26.74 -2.16 6.56
N THR A 122 -26.18 -2.26 7.76
CA THR A 122 -26.69 -1.66 8.99
C THR A 122 -25.63 -0.73 9.55
N GLU A 123 -26.03 0.40 10.15
CA GLU A 123 -25.10 1.33 10.80
C GLU A 123 -24.39 0.75 12.04
N ALA A 124 -24.75 -0.48 12.45
CA ALA A 124 -24.27 -1.13 13.64
C ALA A 124 -23.31 -2.28 13.29
N VAL A 125 -22.01 -2.04 13.51
CA VAL A 125 -20.94 -2.99 13.94
C VAL A 125 -20.62 -4.22 13.07
N ASP A 126 -21.49 -4.63 12.15
CA ASP A 126 -21.29 -5.83 11.34
C ASP A 126 -20.37 -5.56 10.16
N ALA A 127 -19.50 -6.52 9.88
CA ALA A 127 -18.59 -6.44 8.76
C ALA A 127 -19.36 -6.37 7.43
N PRO A 128 -18.90 -5.55 6.46
CA PRO A 128 -19.61 -5.36 5.20
C PRO A 128 -19.65 -6.65 4.39
N PRO A 129 -20.77 -6.96 3.70
CA PRO A 129 -20.85 -8.14 2.87
C PRO A 129 -19.95 -8.02 1.64
N GLN A 130 -19.38 -9.14 1.19
CA GLN A 130 -18.46 -9.22 0.03
C GLN A 130 -18.93 -8.44 -1.21
N PHE A 131 -20.23 -8.44 -1.52
CA PHE A 131 -20.76 -7.80 -2.73
C PHE A 131 -20.63 -6.27 -2.72
N LYS A 132 -20.54 -5.65 -1.54
CA LYS A 132 -20.31 -4.20 -1.39
C LYS A 132 -18.91 -3.83 -1.84
N CYS A 133 -17.91 -4.68 -1.56
CA CYS A 133 -16.55 -4.53 -2.07
C CYS A 133 -16.52 -4.68 -3.59
N THR A 134 -17.11 -5.77 -4.12
CA THR A 134 -17.05 -6.08 -5.55
C THR A 134 -17.86 -5.14 -6.44
N GLY A 135 -18.78 -4.35 -5.88
CA GLY A 135 -19.47 -3.28 -6.57
C GLY A 135 -18.52 -2.21 -7.15
N CYS A 136 -17.40 -1.95 -6.47
CA CYS A 136 -16.36 -1.03 -6.94
C CYS A 136 -15.10 -1.77 -7.42
N HIS A 137 -14.70 -2.85 -6.72
CA HIS A 137 -13.54 -3.67 -7.04
C HIS A 137 -13.81 -4.69 -8.16
N GLY A 138 -14.17 -4.18 -9.34
CA GLY A 138 -14.58 -5.00 -10.49
C GLY A 138 -13.50 -5.96 -11.01
N ARG A 139 -12.22 -5.63 -10.80
CA ARG A 139 -11.08 -6.53 -11.10
C ARG A 139 -11.09 -7.74 -10.17
N GLN A 140 -11.18 -7.52 -8.86
CA GLN A 140 -11.29 -8.61 -7.89
C GLN A 140 -12.59 -9.41 -8.08
N ASN A 141 -13.70 -8.75 -8.42
CA ASN A 141 -14.92 -9.45 -8.81
C ASN A 141 -14.68 -10.40 -9.99
N PHE A 142 -13.96 -9.95 -11.01
CA PHE A 142 -13.60 -10.78 -12.15
C PHE A 142 -12.73 -11.98 -11.73
N GLU A 143 -11.80 -11.82 -10.78
CA GLU A 143 -11.02 -12.94 -10.23
C GLU A 143 -11.91 -14.00 -9.56
N ILE A 144 -13.02 -13.59 -8.93
CA ILE A 144 -13.98 -14.51 -8.32
C ILE A 144 -14.83 -15.25 -9.37
N VAL A 145 -15.29 -14.53 -10.41
CA VAL A 145 -16.31 -15.05 -11.35
C VAL A 145 -15.76 -15.53 -12.70
N ALA A 146 -14.46 -15.34 -12.97
CA ALA A 146 -13.85 -15.73 -14.24
C ALA A 146 -14.10 -17.20 -14.59
N LYS A 147 -14.36 -17.45 -15.86
CA LYS A 147 -14.68 -18.77 -16.43
C LYS A 147 -13.81 -19.02 -17.66
N ARG A 148 -13.27 -20.24 -17.77
CA ARG A 148 -12.65 -20.74 -19.01
C ARG A 148 -13.73 -21.05 -20.06
N PRO A 149 -13.37 -21.20 -21.35
CA PRO A 149 -14.34 -21.51 -22.41
C PRO A 149 -15.15 -22.81 -22.17
N ASP A 150 -14.58 -23.76 -21.44
CA ASP A 150 -15.25 -25.02 -21.05
C ASP A 150 -16.19 -24.87 -19.83
N GLY A 151 -16.35 -23.66 -19.29
CA GLY A 151 -17.21 -23.35 -18.15
C GLY A 151 -16.58 -23.61 -16.77
N THR A 152 -15.34 -24.12 -16.71
CA THR A 152 -14.59 -24.29 -15.47
C THR A 152 -14.13 -22.95 -14.90
N LYS A 153 -13.76 -22.92 -13.61
CA LYS A 153 -13.30 -21.69 -12.96
C LYS A 153 -11.98 -21.23 -13.59
N GLY A 154 -11.94 -19.98 -14.03
CA GLY A 154 -10.77 -19.37 -14.67
C GLY A 154 -9.62 -19.12 -13.70
N ILE A 155 -9.95 -18.61 -12.51
CA ILE A 155 -9.01 -18.21 -11.47
C ILE A 155 -9.39 -18.91 -10.15
N ASN A 156 -8.46 -19.67 -9.59
CA ASN A 156 -8.68 -20.40 -8.33
C ASN A 156 -8.01 -19.67 -7.17
N ASP A 157 -8.62 -19.83 -5.99
CA ASP A 157 -8.07 -19.29 -4.75
C ASP A 157 -8.43 -20.23 -3.58
N VAL A 158 -7.43 -20.66 -2.82
CA VAL A 158 -7.59 -21.62 -1.72
C VAL A 158 -8.30 -21.03 -0.50
N HIS A 159 -8.25 -19.71 -0.31
CA HIS A 159 -8.93 -19.01 0.77
C HIS A 159 -10.41 -18.83 0.42
N TYR A 160 -10.75 -18.41 -0.79
CA TYR A 160 -12.14 -18.38 -1.27
C TYR A 160 -12.77 -19.77 -1.25
N ALA A 161 -12.01 -20.83 -1.62
CA ALA A 161 -12.50 -22.21 -1.54
C ALA A 161 -12.82 -22.65 -0.10
N LYS A 162 -12.24 -21.99 0.91
CA LYS A 162 -12.53 -22.22 2.33
C LYS A 162 -13.58 -21.26 2.90
N GLY A 163 -14.23 -20.46 2.05
CA GLY A 163 -15.28 -19.51 2.45
C GLY A 163 -14.77 -18.18 3.01
N MET A 164 -13.46 -17.88 2.89
CA MET A 164 -12.95 -16.55 3.23
C MET A 164 -13.49 -15.50 2.25
N GLN A 165 -13.62 -14.27 2.71
CA GLN A 165 -14.08 -13.07 2.02
C GLN A 165 -13.03 -11.96 2.19
N CYS A 166 -13.22 -10.81 1.53
CA CYS A 166 -12.25 -9.69 1.56
C CYS A 166 -11.85 -9.31 2.99
N ILE A 167 -12.84 -9.16 3.87
CA ILE A 167 -12.67 -8.75 5.27
C ILE A 167 -11.90 -9.76 6.13
N ASN A 168 -11.71 -10.99 5.66
CA ASN A 168 -10.91 -11.97 6.39
C ASN A 168 -9.40 -11.74 6.23
N CYS A 169 -8.99 -10.97 5.21
CA CYS A 169 -7.60 -10.53 5.01
C CYS A 169 -7.46 -9.01 5.22
N HIS A 170 -8.42 -8.21 4.78
CA HIS A 170 -8.41 -6.76 4.90
C HIS A 170 -8.99 -6.35 6.26
N SER A 171 -8.11 -5.84 7.14
CA SER A 171 -8.49 -5.37 8.48
C SER A 171 -9.27 -4.05 8.43
N ASP A 172 -9.88 -3.68 9.57
CA ASP A 172 -10.57 -2.39 9.71
C ASP A 172 -9.65 -1.21 9.41
N GLU A 173 -8.39 -1.26 9.85
CA GLU A 173 -7.39 -0.21 9.57
C GLU A 173 -7.03 -0.16 8.08
N ALA A 174 -6.92 -1.32 7.40
CA ALA A 174 -6.65 -1.38 5.96
C ALA A 174 -7.79 -0.78 5.12
N VAL A 175 -9.03 -0.84 5.61
CA VAL A 175 -10.22 -0.36 4.91
C VAL A 175 -10.57 1.07 5.30
N HIS A 176 -10.72 1.36 6.59
CA HIS A 176 -11.07 2.68 7.11
C HIS A 176 -9.89 3.66 7.08
N GLY A 177 -8.66 3.17 7.00
CA GLY A 177 -7.44 3.96 7.13
C GLY A 177 -6.96 4.06 8.58
N ASP A 178 -5.74 4.59 8.71
CA ASP A 178 -4.99 4.78 9.97
C ASP A 178 -4.85 6.27 10.34
N GLY A 179 -5.55 7.16 9.62
CA GLY A 179 -5.44 8.62 9.77
C GLY A 179 -4.29 9.26 8.97
N MET A 180 -3.50 8.46 8.24
CA MET A 180 -2.49 8.95 7.31
C MET A 180 -3.01 8.93 5.87
N ALA A 181 -2.52 9.87 5.07
CA ALA A 181 -2.79 9.92 3.64
C ALA A 181 -1.66 9.24 2.87
N TYR A 182 -2.01 8.36 1.94
CA TYR A 182 -1.09 7.62 1.08
C TYR A 182 -1.35 7.94 -0.39
N ASN A 183 -0.32 7.86 -1.22
CA ASN A 183 -0.46 7.95 -2.67
C ASN A 183 -0.89 6.62 -3.29
N SER A 184 -0.65 5.49 -2.61
CA SER A 184 -0.98 4.17 -3.12
C SER A 184 -1.27 3.19 -1.99
N LEU A 185 -2.06 2.15 -2.29
CA LEU A 185 -2.26 1.02 -1.37
C LEU A 185 -0.95 0.28 -1.04
N LEU A 186 0.04 0.40 -1.93
CA LEU A 186 1.36 -0.21 -1.78
C LEU A 186 2.24 0.50 -0.74
N GLU A 187 1.86 1.69 -0.29
CA GLU A 187 2.57 2.42 0.78
C GLU A 187 1.94 2.19 2.15
N SER A 188 0.73 1.60 2.20
CA SER A 188 -0.01 1.45 3.45
C SER A 188 0.60 0.35 4.32
N PRO A 189 0.96 0.64 5.58
CA PRO A 189 1.51 -0.37 6.49
C PRO A 189 0.47 -1.40 6.94
N ALA A 190 -0.81 -1.05 6.83
CA ALA A 190 -1.96 -1.90 7.14
C ALA A 190 -2.29 -2.92 6.03
N ALA A 191 -1.50 -2.97 4.95
CA ALA A 191 -1.66 -3.97 3.90
C ALA A 191 -1.61 -5.39 4.48
N SER A 192 -2.53 -6.24 4.02
CA SER A 192 -2.63 -7.64 4.45
C SER A 192 -1.35 -8.42 4.15
N LYS A 193 -0.82 -9.16 5.12
CA LYS A 193 0.40 -9.94 4.94
C LYS A 193 0.12 -11.43 5.09
N CYS A 194 0.75 -12.24 4.25
CA CYS A 194 0.62 -13.70 4.37
C CYS A 194 1.07 -14.19 5.76
N THR A 195 2.08 -13.52 6.33
CA THR A 195 2.66 -13.83 7.64
C THR A 195 1.74 -13.56 8.83
N ASP A 196 0.63 -12.83 8.64
CA ASP A 196 -0.36 -12.61 9.70
C ASP A 196 -1.05 -13.94 10.08
N CYS A 197 -1.12 -14.90 9.13
CA CYS A 197 -1.70 -16.22 9.32
C CYS A 197 -0.73 -17.38 9.03
N HIS A 198 0.33 -17.13 8.26
CA HIS A 198 1.27 -18.14 7.77
C HIS A 198 2.71 -17.83 8.19
N GLN A 199 3.11 -18.37 9.33
CA GLN A 199 4.50 -18.26 9.76
C GLN A 199 5.30 -19.45 9.22
N THR A 200 6.33 -19.17 8.41
CA THR A 200 7.20 -20.19 7.83
C THR A 200 7.96 -21.00 8.89
N THR A 201 8.19 -20.41 10.08
CA THR A 201 8.87 -21.03 11.22
C THR A 201 7.98 -21.96 12.05
N GLU A 202 6.66 -21.82 11.98
CA GLU A 202 5.75 -22.60 12.82
C GLU A 202 5.63 -24.06 12.37
N LYS A 203 5.92 -24.34 11.09
CA LYS A 203 5.88 -25.70 10.54
C LYS A 203 7.23 -26.07 9.98
N LYS A 204 7.88 -27.04 10.62
CA LYS A 204 9.18 -27.58 10.17
C LYS A 204 9.15 -27.97 8.69
N GLU A 205 8.06 -28.59 8.24
CA GLU A 205 7.87 -28.96 6.85
C GLU A 205 7.98 -27.78 5.89
N TRP A 206 7.51 -26.58 6.28
CA TRP A 206 7.58 -25.38 5.45
C TRP A 206 8.97 -24.77 5.49
N ALA A 207 9.61 -24.72 6.66
CA ALA A 207 10.99 -24.25 6.81
C ALA A 207 12.00 -25.13 6.06
N ASP A 208 11.74 -26.43 5.96
CA ASP A 208 12.60 -27.39 5.27
C ASP A 208 12.40 -27.41 3.74
N MET A 209 11.33 -26.79 3.21
CA MET A 209 11.13 -26.74 1.77
C MET A 209 12.25 -25.95 1.10
N GLN A 210 12.90 -26.58 0.12
CA GLN A 210 14.01 -25.98 -0.62
C GLN A 210 13.68 -24.58 -1.16
N ALA A 211 12.46 -24.38 -1.68
CA ALA A 211 12.03 -23.08 -2.18
C ALA A 211 12.09 -21.99 -1.10
N HIS A 212 11.61 -22.25 0.12
CA HIS A 212 11.71 -21.28 1.21
C HIS A 212 13.15 -21.08 1.67
N GLN A 213 13.98 -22.13 1.69
CA GLN A 213 15.39 -21.99 2.07
C GLN A 213 16.18 -21.10 1.11
N VAL A 214 15.89 -21.19 -0.20
CA VAL A 214 16.61 -20.44 -1.23
C VAL A 214 16.03 -19.03 -1.44
N HIS A 215 14.72 -18.83 -1.19
CA HIS A 215 14.02 -17.60 -1.56
C HIS A 215 13.42 -16.77 -0.42
N ALA A 216 13.48 -17.22 0.83
CA ALA A 216 12.85 -16.49 1.96
C ALA A 216 13.34 -15.05 2.12
N GLU A 217 14.58 -14.74 1.73
CA GLU A 217 15.16 -13.40 1.89
C GLU A 217 14.91 -12.48 0.68
N ASN A 218 14.72 -13.04 -0.52
CA ASN A 218 14.71 -12.25 -1.76
C ASN A 218 13.39 -12.30 -2.55
N MET A 219 12.41 -13.10 -2.13
CA MET A 219 11.09 -13.14 -2.75
C MET A 219 10.00 -12.87 -1.73
N ASP A 220 8.99 -12.12 -2.15
CA ASP A 220 7.72 -12.00 -1.46
C ASP A 220 6.89 -13.27 -1.64
N CYS A 221 6.05 -13.61 -0.65
CA CYS A 221 5.21 -14.81 -0.71
C CYS A 221 4.34 -14.86 -1.97
N ALA A 222 3.85 -13.70 -2.44
CA ALA A 222 3.01 -13.60 -3.62
C ALA A 222 3.71 -14.14 -4.87
N ALA A 223 5.02 -13.97 -5.01
CA ALA A 223 5.77 -14.37 -6.21
C ALA A 223 5.57 -15.84 -6.57
N CYS A 224 5.45 -16.72 -5.56
CA CYS A 224 5.19 -18.15 -5.74
C CYS A 224 3.70 -18.48 -5.56
N HIS A 225 3.04 -17.90 -4.55
CA HIS A 225 1.72 -18.32 -4.11
C HIS A 225 0.55 -17.71 -4.89
N VAL A 226 0.73 -16.55 -5.54
CA VAL A 226 -0.24 -16.04 -6.51
C VAL A 226 -0.08 -16.86 -7.79
N GLN A 227 -1.15 -17.54 -8.20
CA GLN A 227 -1.15 -18.35 -9.42
C GLN A 227 -0.99 -17.49 -10.67
N GLN A 228 -1.79 -16.44 -10.79
CA GLN A 228 -1.89 -15.60 -11.97
C GLN A 228 -2.49 -14.23 -11.60
N VAL A 229 -2.36 -13.23 -12.47
CA VAL A 229 -2.92 -11.91 -12.25
C VAL A 229 -3.90 -11.59 -13.36
N ASN A 230 -4.95 -10.83 -13.05
CA ASN A 230 -5.78 -10.24 -14.08
C ASN A 230 -5.11 -9.00 -14.69
N SER A 231 -5.32 -8.80 -15.98
CA SER A 231 -4.93 -7.60 -16.71
C SER A 231 -6.06 -7.19 -17.65
N CYS A 232 -6.51 -5.95 -17.55
CA CYS A 232 -7.33 -5.35 -18.59
C CYS A 232 -6.41 -4.99 -19.75
N PHE A 233 -6.35 -5.85 -20.75
CA PHE A 233 -5.39 -5.72 -21.83
C PHE A 233 -5.94 -4.85 -22.96
N ASN A 234 -5.15 -3.86 -23.39
CA ASN A 234 -5.47 -2.95 -24.49
C ASN A 234 -6.79 -2.17 -24.25
N CYS A 235 -6.91 -1.53 -23.09
CA CYS A 235 -8.07 -0.70 -22.76
C CYS A 235 -8.17 0.53 -23.67
N HIS A 236 -9.30 0.74 -24.33
CA HIS A 236 -9.57 1.89 -25.18
C HIS A 236 -10.12 3.03 -24.32
N PHE A 237 -9.23 3.91 -23.90
CA PHE A 237 -9.54 4.89 -22.87
C PHE A 237 -10.37 6.06 -23.39
N ASP A 238 -10.39 6.30 -24.71
CA ASP A 238 -11.26 7.29 -25.33
C ASP A 238 -12.74 7.00 -25.04
N THR A 239 -13.13 5.73 -24.93
CA THR A 239 -14.52 5.38 -24.57
C THR A 239 -14.84 5.71 -23.12
N GLU A 240 -13.89 5.52 -22.20
CA GLU A 240 -14.07 5.91 -20.79
C GLU A 240 -14.18 7.44 -20.66
N VAL A 241 -13.37 8.18 -21.42
CA VAL A 241 -13.39 9.65 -21.41
C VAL A 241 -14.67 10.19 -22.03
N ASN A 242 -15.02 9.75 -23.24
CA ASN A 242 -16.07 10.34 -24.06
C ASN A 242 -17.45 9.74 -23.77
N GLU A 243 -17.52 8.43 -23.56
CA GLU A 243 -18.77 7.66 -23.50
C GLU A 243 -19.06 7.10 -22.09
N LYS A 244 -18.13 7.27 -21.15
CA LYS A 244 -18.23 6.84 -19.74
C LYS A 244 -18.45 5.33 -19.56
N PHE A 245 -17.87 4.53 -20.46
CA PHE A 245 -17.76 3.08 -20.28
C PHE A 245 -16.43 2.55 -20.80
N LYS A 246 -16.02 1.39 -20.26
CA LYS A 246 -14.74 0.76 -20.54
C LYS A 246 -14.88 -0.26 -21.66
N ILE A 247 -13.97 -0.21 -22.62
CA ILE A 247 -13.75 -1.27 -23.59
C ILE A 247 -12.31 -1.74 -23.46
N GLU A 248 -12.12 -3.02 -23.24
CA GLU A 248 -10.82 -3.67 -23.33
C GLU A 248 -10.87 -4.76 -24.40
N TYR A 249 -9.73 -5.05 -25.04
CA TYR A 249 -9.65 -6.19 -25.94
C TYR A 249 -9.95 -7.50 -25.21
N ARG A 250 -9.34 -7.66 -24.03
CA ARG A 250 -9.55 -8.83 -23.18
C ARG A 250 -9.16 -8.56 -21.73
N LYS A 251 -9.94 -9.08 -20.79
CA LYS A 251 -9.48 -9.34 -19.42
C LYS A 251 -8.70 -10.66 -19.43
N TYR A 252 -7.38 -10.57 -19.55
CA TYR A 252 -6.52 -11.74 -19.65
C TYR A 252 -5.98 -12.16 -18.28
N TYR A 253 -5.81 -13.48 -18.06
CA TYR A 253 -5.51 -14.00 -16.74
C TYR A 253 -4.71 -15.31 -16.67
N ASP A 254 -3.98 -15.74 -17.71
CA ASP A 254 -3.12 -16.96 -17.63
C ASP A 254 -1.63 -16.60 -17.50
N TRP A 255 -1.32 -15.48 -16.84
CA TRP A 255 0.05 -15.01 -16.61
C TRP A 255 0.25 -14.41 -15.23
N LYS A 256 1.50 -14.19 -14.84
CA LYS A 256 1.89 -13.25 -13.78
C LYS A 256 3.23 -12.63 -14.12
N PHE A 257 3.38 -11.35 -13.83
CA PHE A 257 4.66 -10.68 -14.00
C PHE A 257 5.46 -10.75 -12.70
N LEU A 258 6.79 -10.77 -12.77
CA LEU A 258 7.67 -10.66 -11.60
C LEU A 258 8.51 -9.41 -11.66
N MET A 259 8.49 -8.62 -10.59
CA MET A 259 9.26 -7.38 -10.47
C MET A 259 9.73 -7.20 -9.01
N LEU A 260 10.59 -6.24 -8.75
CA LEU A 260 10.99 -5.89 -7.39
C LEU A 260 9.96 -4.94 -6.76
N ASN A 261 9.57 -5.19 -5.51
CA ASN A 261 8.85 -4.22 -4.69
C ASN A 261 9.81 -3.16 -4.11
N ASP A 262 9.27 -2.26 -3.29
CA ASP A 262 10.00 -1.21 -2.57
C ASP A 262 11.03 -1.75 -1.55
N GLU A 263 10.76 -2.91 -0.95
CA GLU A 263 11.70 -3.65 -0.09
C GLU A 263 12.84 -4.34 -0.88
N GLY A 264 12.79 -4.33 -2.22
CA GLY A 264 13.77 -5.00 -3.07
C GLY A 264 13.59 -6.51 -3.19
N LYS A 265 12.45 -7.06 -2.76
CA LYS A 265 12.06 -8.47 -2.95
C LYS A 265 11.32 -8.66 -4.27
N ILE A 266 11.48 -9.82 -4.88
CA ILE A 266 10.72 -10.21 -6.07
C ILE A 266 9.27 -10.47 -5.65
N THR A 267 8.32 -9.75 -6.24
CA THR A 267 6.88 -9.90 -6.02
C THR A 267 6.13 -10.07 -7.34
N THR A 268 4.83 -10.34 -7.27
CA THR A 268 3.97 -10.35 -8.44
C THR A 268 3.61 -8.95 -8.90
N ALA A 269 3.47 -8.84 -10.21
CA ALA A 269 3.09 -7.63 -10.91
C ALA A 269 2.04 -7.93 -11.97
N THR A 270 1.40 -6.87 -12.44
CA THR A 270 0.50 -6.88 -13.59
C THR A 270 0.95 -5.83 -14.61
N ILE A 271 0.52 -6.03 -15.85
CA ILE A 271 0.60 -5.02 -16.90
C ILE A 271 -0.80 -4.53 -17.24
N MET A 272 -0.93 -3.23 -17.55
CA MET A 272 -2.16 -2.68 -18.16
C MET A 272 -1.80 -1.83 -19.39
N PRO A 273 -1.83 -2.44 -20.58
CA PRO A 273 -1.72 -1.70 -21.83
C PRO A 273 -3.04 -1.01 -22.17
N MET A 274 -2.94 0.21 -22.69
CA MET A 274 -4.06 1.07 -23.01
C MET A 274 -3.81 1.80 -24.33
N VAL A 275 -4.89 2.19 -24.98
CA VAL A 275 -4.84 3.04 -26.17
C VAL A 275 -5.76 4.24 -25.99
N TYR A 276 -5.45 5.34 -26.65
CA TYR A 276 -6.27 6.56 -26.65
C TYR A 276 -6.31 7.15 -28.04
N GLN A 277 -7.50 7.58 -28.48
CA GLN A 277 -7.73 8.21 -29.78
C GLN A 277 -7.29 7.36 -31.00
N ASP A 278 -7.23 6.04 -30.82
CA ASP A 278 -6.83 5.06 -31.85
C ASP A 278 -5.41 5.20 -32.41
N ASP A 279 -4.59 6.10 -31.86
CA ASP A 279 -3.24 6.40 -32.38
C ASP A 279 -2.17 6.58 -31.30
N LYS A 280 -2.55 6.51 -30.01
CA LYS A 280 -1.63 6.58 -28.88
C LYS A 280 -1.70 5.31 -28.06
N SER A 281 -0.56 4.81 -27.64
CA SER A 281 -0.43 3.62 -26.81
C SER A 281 0.35 3.88 -25.52
N PHE A 282 -0.05 3.17 -24.47
CA PHE A 282 0.55 3.29 -23.14
C PHE A 282 0.60 1.93 -22.48
N ALA A 283 1.65 1.66 -21.71
CA ALA A 283 1.69 0.48 -20.87
C ALA A 283 2.22 0.81 -19.48
N VAL A 284 1.49 0.37 -18.45
CA VAL A 284 1.94 0.45 -17.07
C VAL A 284 2.25 -0.93 -16.52
N LEU A 285 3.38 -1.04 -15.82
CA LEU A 285 3.73 -2.19 -14.98
C LEU A 285 3.74 -1.73 -13.51
N ALA A 286 3.12 -2.50 -12.65
CA ALA A 286 3.10 -2.22 -11.22
C ALA A 286 2.98 -3.51 -10.40
N PRO A 287 3.49 -3.52 -9.15
CA PRO A 287 3.21 -4.59 -8.23
C PRO A 287 1.70 -4.79 -8.09
N TYR A 288 1.29 -6.05 -8.08
CA TYR A 288 -0.10 -6.41 -8.00
C TYR A 288 -0.26 -7.70 -7.23
N TYR A 289 -1.14 -7.66 -6.23
CA TYR A 289 -1.51 -8.81 -5.44
C TYR A 289 -2.79 -9.44 -6.02
N GLY A 290 -2.64 -10.55 -6.73
CA GLY A 290 -3.79 -11.28 -7.30
C GLY A 290 -4.52 -12.09 -6.24
N HIS A 291 -5.86 -12.06 -6.24
CA HIS A 291 -6.70 -12.89 -5.37
C HIS A 291 -6.88 -14.29 -5.99
N SER A 292 -5.75 -14.91 -6.27
CA SER A 292 -5.64 -16.22 -6.92
C SER A 292 -4.63 -17.10 -6.17
N ILE A 293 -4.74 -17.14 -4.85
CA ILE A 293 -3.75 -17.80 -4.01
C ILE A 293 -3.87 -19.31 -4.15
N GLN A 294 -2.76 -19.97 -4.42
CA GLN A 294 -2.67 -21.42 -4.51
C GLN A 294 -1.64 -21.99 -3.54
N ARG A 295 -1.75 -23.30 -3.31
CA ARG A 295 -0.63 -24.10 -2.80
C ARG A 295 0.17 -24.59 -4.02
N PRO A 296 1.36 -24.05 -4.30
CA PRO A 296 2.16 -24.48 -5.44
C PRO A 296 2.51 -25.96 -5.32
N ASN A 297 2.60 -26.65 -6.45
CA ASN A 297 3.12 -28.00 -6.47
C ASN A 297 4.66 -27.94 -6.28
N PRO A 298 5.21 -28.50 -5.19
CA PRO A 298 6.64 -28.43 -4.89
C PRO A 298 7.51 -29.10 -5.97
N GLU A 299 6.95 -30.05 -6.75
CA GLU A 299 7.68 -30.74 -7.82
C GLU A 299 7.84 -29.88 -9.07
N THR A 300 6.94 -28.92 -9.30
CA THR A 300 6.91 -28.14 -10.55
C THR A 300 7.13 -26.65 -10.37
N VAL A 301 6.95 -26.11 -9.16
CA VAL A 301 7.02 -24.66 -8.89
C VAL A 301 8.35 -24.02 -9.32
N CYS A 302 9.46 -24.75 -9.18
CA CYS A 302 10.76 -24.25 -9.65
C CYS A 302 10.79 -24.09 -11.18
N ASN A 303 10.13 -24.98 -11.92
CA ASN A 303 10.13 -24.97 -13.38
C ASN A 303 9.36 -23.77 -13.94
N ASP A 304 8.35 -23.28 -13.21
CA ASP A 304 7.58 -22.10 -13.60
C ASP A 304 8.49 -20.89 -13.86
N CYS A 305 9.62 -20.78 -13.15
CA CYS A 305 10.60 -19.70 -13.30
C CYS A 305 11.92 -20.15 -13.95
N HIS A 306 12.41 -21.35 -13.62
CA HIS A 306 13.75 -21.83 -14.00
C HIS A 306 13.76 -22.75 -15.23
N LYS A 307 12.59 -23.15 -15.75
CA LYS A 307 12.40 -23.80 -17.06
C LYS A 307 11.36 -23.05 -17.88
N ASN A 308 11.52 -21.73 -17.89
CA ASN A 308 10.52 -20.80 -18.34
C ASN A 308 10.77 -20.40 -19.80
N ALA A 309 9.78 -20.63 -20.66
CA ALA A 309 9.87 -20.33 -22.09
C ALA A 309 10.08 -18.84 -22.39
N ASN A 310 9.50 -17.93 -21.60
CA ASN A 310 9.68 -16.49 -21.76
C ASN A 310 11.13 -16.09 -21.43
N VAL A 311 11.72 -16.67 -20.38
CA VAL A 311 13.13 -16.43 -20.03
C VAL A 311 14.07 -17.04 -21.07
N ALA A 312 13.76 -18.23 -21.59
CA ALA A 312 14.52 -18.84 -22.67
C ALA A 312 14.51 -17.97 -23.94
N ALA A 313 13.33 -17.48 -24.35
CA ALA A 313 13.18 -16.59 -25.49
C ALA A 313 13.96 -15.27 -25.30
N TYR A 314 13.90 -14.69 -24.10
CA TYR A 314 14.68 -13.50 -23.77
C TYR A 314 16.19 -13.77 -23.83
N ASN A 315 16.67 -14.88 -23.29
CA ASN A 315 18.09 -15.20 -23.32
C ASN A 315 18.63 -15.45 -24.75
N GLU A 316 17.78 -15.97 -25.65
CA GLU A 316 18.14 -16.23 -27.05
C GLU A 316 18.07 -14.97 -27.92
N THR A 317 17.02 -14.15 -27.74
CA THR A 317 16.68 -13.08 -28.69
C THR A 317 16.74 -11.67 -28.09
N GLY A 318 16.86 -11.56 -26.77
CA GLY A 318 16.66 -10.32 -26.01
C GLY A 318 15.20 -9.87 -25.91
N LYS A 319 14.24 -10.68 -26.38
CA LYS A 319 12.82 -10.30 -26.47
C LYS A 319 11.88 -11.26 -25.75
N ILE A 320 10.77 -10.72 -25.24
CA ILE A 320 9.62 -11.46 -24.73
C ILE A 320 8.37 -10.92 -25.44
N GLN A 321 7.68 -11.77 -26.19
CA GLN A 321 6.44 -11.43 -26.87
C GLN A 321 5.27 -11.49 -25.87
N ILE A 322 4.77 -10.34 -25.41
CA ILE A 322 3.66 -10.26 -24.45
C ILE A 322 2.32 -10.46 -25.17
N SER A 323 2.11 -9.77 -26.29
CA SER A 323 0.95 -9.93 -27.16
C SER A 323 1.37 -9.88 -28.62
N LYS A 324 0.76 -10.71 -29.47
CA LYS A 324 1.03 -10.75 -30.91
C LYS A 324 -0.26 -10.75 -31.72
N TRP A 325 -0.37 -9.88 -32.71
CA TRP A 325 -1.49 -9.87 -33.64
C TRP A 325 -1.39 -11.01 -34.64
N ASN A 326 -2.51 -11.72 -34.82
CA ASN A 326 -2.67 -12.80 -35.77
C ASN A 326 -3.71 -12.39 -36.83
N GLU A 327 -3.24 -12.02 -38.02
CA GLU A 327 -4.09 -11.63 -39.15
C GLU A 327 -5.00 -12.77 -39.64
N GLY A 328 -4.58 -14.03 -39.46
CA GLY A 328 -5.37 -15.19 -39.88
C GLY A 328 -6.63 -15.40 -39.03
N THR A 329 -6.58 -15.00 -37.75
CA THR A 329 -7.68 -15.16 -36.79
C THR A 329 -8.29 -13.83 -36.34
N ASN A 330 -7.73 -12.70 -36.78
CA ASN A 330 -8.06 -11.34 -36.31
C ASN A 330 -8.11 -11.25 -34.78
N SER A 331 -7.05 -11.77 -34.13
CA SER A 331 -6.95 -11.82 -32.66
C SER A 331 -5.53 -11.61 -32.17
N LEU A 332 -5.39 -11.13 -30.94
CA LEU A 332 -4.15 -11.20 -30.18
C LEU A 332 -3.95 -12.56 -29.51
N ASP A 333 -2.77 -13.13 -29.74
CA ASP A 333 -2.16 -14.19 -28.95
C ASP A 333 -1.36 -13.58 -27.78
N PHE A 334 -1.22 -14.30 -26.67
CA PHE A 334 -0.59 -13.79 -25.44
C PHE A 334 0.49 -14.73 -24.91
N ALA A 335 1.51 -14.15 -24.27
CA ALA A 335 2.37 -14.89 -23.36
C ALA A 335 1.55 -15.52 -22.22
N THR A 336 2.04 -16.64 -21.69
CA THR A 336 1.45 -17.34 -20.56
C THR A 336 2.48 -17.62 -19.47
N GLY A 337 1.98 -17.96 -18.28
CA GLY A 337 2.79 -18.36 -17.14
C GLY A 337 3.54 -17.18 -16.51
N VAL A 338 4.73 -17.48 -15.96
CA VAL A 338 5.57 -16.46 -15.30
C VAL A 338 6.30 -15.62 -16.34
N ILE A 339 6.23 -14.30 -16.19
CA ILE A 339 6.88 -13.33 -17.07
C ILE A 339 7.75 -12.40 -16.22
N PRO A 340 9.05 -12.68 -16.06
CA PRO A 340 9.93 -11.78 -15.33
C PRO A 340 10.10 -10.46 -16.09
N VAL A 341 10.03 -9.31 -15.41
CA VAL A 341 10.24 -7.99 -16.01
C VAL A 341 11.75 -7.72 -16.08
N PRO A 342 12.36 -7.70 -17.29
CA PRO A 342 13.79 -7.53 -17.43
C PRO A 342 14.22 -6.05 -17.24
N PRO A 343 15.50 -5.79 -16.92
CA PRO A 343 16.01 -4.41 -16.76
C PRO A 343 15.72 -3.48 -17.95
N ASP A 344 15.71 -4.04 -19.16
CA ASP A 344 15.49 -3.38 -20.45
C ASP A 344 14.08 -3.67 -21.01
N TYR A 345 13.09 -3.78 -20.13
CA TYR A 345 11.68 -4.10 -20.47
C TYR A 345 11.11 -3.22 -21.58
N ASP A 346 11.52 -1.96 -21.65
CA ASP A 346 11.05 -0.95 -22.59
C ASP A 346 11.36 -1.31 -24.05
N ILE A 347 12.42 -2.09 -24.28
CA ILE A 347 12.77 -2.65 -25.58
C ILE A 347 12.53 -4.16 -25.66
N ALA A 348 12.63 -4.89 -24.55
CA ALA A 348 12.54 -6.35 -24.52
C ALA A 348 11.11 -6.85 -24.64
N PHE A 349 10.13 -6.14 -24.07
CA PHE A 349 8.72 -6.51 -24.19
C PHE A 349 8.16 -6.06 -25.53
N ILE A 350 7.74 -7.04 -26.34
CA ILE A 350 7.05 -6.79 -27.60
C ILE A 350 5.54 -6.91 -27.34
N ILE A 351 4.84 -5.80 -27.54
CA ILE A 351 3.40 -5.68 -27.26
C ILE A 351 2.72 -5.19 -28.52
N ASP A 352 1.98 -6.06 -29.19
CA ASP A 352 1.09 -5.63 -30.26
C ASP A 352 -0.19 -5.05 -29.67
N PHE A 353 -0.51 -3.85 -30.12
CA PHE A 353 -1.73 -3.13 -29.81
C PHE A 353 -2.73 -3.27 -30.96
N VAL A 354 -4.00 -3.25 -30.59
CA VAL A 354 -5.14 -3.21 -31.49
C VAL A 354 -5.97 -1.96 -31.23
N THR A 355 -6.65 -1.54 -32.28
CA THR A 355 -7.67 -0.49 -32.24
C THR A 355 -8.95 -0.95 -32.95
N ARG A 356 -10.00 -0.13 -32.92
CA ARG A 356 -11.24 -0.39 -33.65
C ARG A 356 -11.04 -0.31 -35.17
N ASP A 357 -11.67 -1.24 -35.88
CA ASP A 357 -11.75 -1.22 -37.33
C ASP A 357 -12.91 -0.32 -37.79
N GLY A 358 -12.57 0.82 -38.40
CA GLY A 358 -13.53 1.86 -38.78
C GLY A 358 -13.59 3.01 -37.75
N THR A 359 -14.67 3.79 -37.80
CA THR A 359 -14.86 4.99 -36.95
C THR A 359 -15.77 4.74 -35.74
N ALA A 360 -16.35 3.55 -35.61
CA ALA A 360 -17.24 3.18 -34.52
C ALA A 360 -17.07 1.72 -34.12
N TRP A 361 -17.40 1.39 -32.88
CA TRP A 361 -17.51 0.02 -32.41
C TRP A 361 -18.72 -0.68 -33.03
N ASN A 362 -18.57 -1.95 -33.40
CA ASN A 362 -19.73 -2.78 -33.75
C ASN A 362 -20.56 -3.12 -32.49
N GLU A 363 -21.72 -3.74 -32.67
CA GLU A 363 -22.62 -4.10 -31.55
C GLU A 363 -21.93 -4.97 -30.50
N GLN A 364 -21.04 -5.86 -30.94
CA GLN A 364 -20.28 -6.78 -30.07
C GLN A 364 -19.01 -6.13 -29.49
N LYS A 365 -18.68 -4.89 -29.88
CA LYS A 365 -17.47 -4.15 -29.51
C LYS A 365 -16.18 -4.96 -29.72
N ASN A 366 -16.09 -5.65 -30.85
CA ASN A 366 -15.01 -6.59 -31.15
C ASN A 366 -14.46 -6.51 -32.59
N ASN A 367 -14.75 -5.44 -33.31
CA ASN A 367 -14.15 -5.13 -34.61
C ASN A 367 -12.70 -4.65 -34.41
N TRP A 368 -11.78 -5.56 -34.13
CA TRP A 368 -10.37 -5.23 -33.87
C TRP A 368 -9.56 -5.20 -35.17
N LYS A 369 -8.62 -4.25 -35.25
CA LYS A 369 -7.52 -4.24 -36.22
C LYS A 369 -6.19 -3.99 -35.51
N PHE A 370 -5.10 -4.46 -36.10
CA PHE A 370 -3.76 -4.09 -35.66
C PHE A 370 -3.57 -2.57 -35.67
N MET A 371 -2.93 -2.04 -34.63
CA MET A 371 -2.58 -0.63 -34.50
C MET A 371 -1.07 -0.45 -34.69
N GLU A 372 -0.29 -0.96 -33.75
CA GLU A 372 1.17 -0.84 -33.73
C GLU A 372 1.81 -1.86 -32.78
N THR A 373 3.15 -1.90 -32.78
CA THR A 373 3.94 -2.73 -31.88
C THR A 373 4.79 -1.85 -30.97
N GLY A 374 4.65 -2.06 -29.66
CA GLY A 374 5.30 -1.29 -28.60
C GLY A 374 4.46 -0.08 -28.18
N PRO A 375 4.48 0.30 -26.90
CA PRO A 375 3.76 1.49 -26.45
C PRO A 375 4.56 2.77 -26.74
N ASP A 376 3.88 3.88 -27.00
CA ASP A 376 4.51 5.21 -27.09
C ASP A 376 5.16 5.61 -25.77
N MET A 377 4.52 5.22 -24.65
CA MET A 377 5.02 5.51 -23.32
C MET A 377 4.83 4.36 -22.35
N TRP A 378 5.83 4.23 -21.48
CA TRP A 378 5.84 3.31 -20.36
C TRP A 378 5.71 4.04 -19.04
N GLN A 379 5.08 3.39 -18.07
CA GLN A 379 5.11 3.81 -16.68
C GLN A 379 5.40 2.62 -15.76
N ILE A 380 6.27 2.85 -14.78
CA ILE A 380 6.44 1.95 -13.63
C ILE A 380 6.35 2.81 -12.37
N LEU A 381 5.46 2.44 -11.46
CA LEU A 381 5.37 3.03 -10.12
C LEU A 381 5.39 1.94 -9.05
N PHE A 382 5.95 2.28 -7.89
CA PHE A 382 6.01 1.42 -6.69
C PHE A 382 6.72 0.06 -6.86
N GLY A 383 7.40 -0.14 -7.98
CA GLY A 383 8.24 -1.31 -8.21
C GLY A 383 9.36 -1.00 -9.19
N LYS A 384 10.26 -1.96 -9.38
CA LYS A 384 11.37 -1.87 -10.33
C LYS A 384 11.47 -3.15 -11.14
N PRO A 385 11.97 -3.11 -12.37
CA PRO A 385 12.37 -4.31 -13.08
C PRO A 385 13.34 -5.17 -12.26
N LEU A 386 13.42 -6.45 -12.58
CA LEU A 386 14.40 -7.34 -11.95
C LEU A 386 15.82 -6.92 -12.32
N VAL A 387 16.77 -7.11 -11.41
CA VAL A 387 18.20 -6.84 -11.70
C VAL A 387 18.76 -7.86 -12.71
N LYS A 388 18.25 -9.09 -12.68
CA LYS A 388 18.65 -10.18 -13.56
C LYS A 388 17.49 -11.13 -13.78
N MET A 389 17.48 -11.76 -14.95
CA MET A 389 16.50 -12.81 -15.26
C MET A 389 16.77 -14.08 -14.43
N PRO A 390 15.74 -14.87 -14.12
CA PRO A 390 15.90 -16.15 -13.44
C PRO A 390 16.86 -17.08 -14.20
N THR A 391 17.84 -17.65 -13.50
CA THR A 391 18.75 -18.63 -14.08
C THR A 391 17.97 -19.83 -14.60
N GLN A 392 18.22 -20.26 -15.83
CA GLN A 392 17.56 -21.43 -16.40
C GLN A 392 18.36 -22.70 -16.06
N PHE A 393 17.67 -23.74 -15.60
CA PHE A 393 18.25 -25.06 -15.31
C PHE A 393 17.59 -26.13 -16.19
N PRO A 394 18.33 -27.16 -16.63
CA PRO A 394 17.80 -28.22 -17.50
C PRO A 394 16.70 -29.07 -16.86
#